data_AF-A0A935SGA3-F1
#
_entry.id   AF-A0A935SGA3-F1
#
_cell.length_a   1.000
_cell.length_b   1.000
_cell.length_c   1.000
_cell.angle_alpha   90.00
_cell.angle_beta   90.00
_cell.angle_gamma   90.00
#
_symmetry.space_group_name_H-M   'P 1'
#
loop_
_entity.id
_entity.type
_entity.pdbx_description
1 polymer ?
#
loop_
_entity_poly.entity_id
_entity_poly.type
_entity_poly.pdbx_seq_one_letter_code
_entity_poly.pdbx_strand_id
1 'polypeptide(L)'
;MNGYKTNFQVYPVRPKMNDLEIVSLACCMEALSIDSENLLWSKLKKDYASYFPNLIDRSRFNRRRKRLAPFIIEVQEHISSKLANQSQAMIVDSIPVPVVKNGKRKKGSNHF
;
A
#
# COMPACT_ATOMS: atom_id res chain seq x y z
N MET A 1 -28.20 6.78 7.15
CA MET A 1 -26.95 7.44 7.59
C MET A 1 -26.01 7.59 6.39
N ASN A 2 -25.78 8.84 6.01
CA ASN A 2 -24.75 9.45 5.15
C ASN A 2 -24.37 8.82 3.79
N GLY A 3 -24.84 9.48 2.72
CA GLY A 3 -24.52 9.23 1.32
C GLY A 3 -23.16 9.77 0.88
N TYR A 4 -22.07 9.29 1.49
CA TYR A 4 -20.74 9.49 0.93
C TYR A 4 -20.45 8.40 -0.11
N LYS A 5 -20.00 8.80 -1.30
CA LYS A 5 -19.46 7.85 -2.29
C LYS A 5 -18.20 7.22 -1.70
N THR A 6 -18.27 5.95 -1.33
CA THR A 6 -17.14 5.19 -0.77
C THR A 6 -16.11 4.73 -1.82
N ASN A 7 -16.43 4.92 -3.10
CA ASN A 7 -15.55 4.63 -4.23
C ASN A 7 -15.36 5.89 -5.07
N PHE A 8 -14.12 6.19 -5.43
CA PHE A 8 -13.73 7.34 -6.25
C PHE A 8 -13.94 7.08 -7.74
N GLN A 9 -14.13 5.81 -8.12
CA GLN A 9 -14.37 5.39 -9.49
C GLN A 9 -15.51 4.41 -9.61
N VAL A 10 -16.00 4.26 -10.83
CA VAL A 10 -17.03 3.29 -11.16
C VAL A 10 -16.40 1.90 -11.28
N TYR A 11 -17.02 0.93 -10.62
CA TYR A 11 -16.67 -0.48 -10.72
C TYR A 11 -17.81 -1.22 -11.43
N PRO A 12 -17.54 -2.02 -12.48
CA PRO A 12 -18.56 -2.80 -13.16
C PRO A 12 -19.28 -3.78 -12.23
N VAL A 13 -18.54 -4.32 -11.26
CA VAL A 13 -19.05 -5.20 -10.20
C VAL A 13 -18.75 -4.53 -8.87
N ARG A 14 -19.73 -4.53 -7.96
CA ARG A 14 -19.55 -3.96 -6.61
C ARG A 14 -18.32 -4.59 -5.94
N PRO A 15 -17.30 -3.79 -5.58
CA PRO A 15 -16.08 -4.33 -5.02
C PRO A 15 -16.30 -4.75 -3.56
N LYS A 16 -15.64 -5.83 -3.12
CA LYS A 16 -15.72 -6.32 -1.73
C LYS A 16 -15.15 -5.31 -0.73
N MET A 17 -13.99 -4.72 -1.04
CA MET A 17 -13.45 -3.55 -0.35
C MET A 17 -13.72 -2.28 -1.16
N ASN A 18 -14.15 -1.20 -0.54
CA ASN A 18 -14.33 0.10 -1.18
C ASN A 18 -12.98 0.86 -1.30
N ASP A 19 -12.93 1.96 -2.05
CA ASP A 19 -11.68 2.70 -2.27
C ASP A 19 -11.11 3.30 -0.99
N LEU A 20 -11.97 3.75 -0.06
CA LEU A 20 -11.51 4.25 1.24
C LEU A 20 -10.80 3.15 2.04
N GLU A 21 -11.35 1.93 2.08
CA GLU A 21 -10.68 0.80 2.76
C GLU A 21 -9.32 0.47 2.15
N ILE A 22 -9.17 0.62 0.83
CA ILE A 22 -7.86 0.43 0.15
C ILE A 22 -6.89 1.54 0.54
N VAL A 23 -7.32 2.81 0.53
CA VAL A 23 -6.49 3.96 0.91
C VAL A 23 -6.07 3.85 2.38
N SER A 24 -7.01 3.59 3.28
CA SER A 24 -6.74 3.44 4.71
C SER A 24 -5.74 2.31 4.97
N LEU A 25 -5.93 1.13 4.37
CA LEU A 25 -5.00 0.02 4.55
C LEU A 25 -3.61 0.34 4.00
N ALA A 26 -3.51 1.04 2.86
CA ALA A 26 -2.22 1.47 2.31
C ALA A 26 -1.51 2.46 3.26
N CYS A 27 -2.21 3.45 3.80
CA CYS A 27 -1.64 4.37 4.79
C CYS A 27 -1.20 3.63 6.06
N CYS A 28 -1.96 2.65 6.54
CA CYS A 28 -1.58 1.82 7.69
C CYS A 28 -0.33 0.97 7.41
N MET A 29 -0.17 0.41 6.21
CA MET A 29 1.05 -0.32 5.84
C MET A 29 2.29 0.56 6.00
N GLU A 30 2.21 1.80 5.53
CA GLU A 30 3.32 2.74 5.57
C GLU A 30 3.59 3.25 6.98
N ALA A 31 2.53 3.55 7.75
CA ALA A 31 2.66 3.94 9.16
C ALA A 31 3.27 2.82 10.04
N LEU A 32 3.11 1.56 9.65
CA LEU A 32 3.70 0.39 10.32
C LEU A 32 5.04 -0.02 9.73
N SER A 33 5.56 0.71 8.72
CA SER A 33 6.78 0.38 7.98
C SER A 33 6.78 -1.07 7.43
N ILE A 34 5.63 -1.54 6.97
CA ILE A 34 5.47 -2.88 6.38
C ILE A 34 5.58 -2.77 4.85
N ASP A 35 6.79 -2.97 4.34
CA ASP A 35 7.04 -2.98 2.89
C ASP A 35 6.68 -4.32 2.23
N SER A 36 6.67 -5.40 3.02
CA SER A 36 6.36 -6.74 2.54
C SER A 36 4.85 -6.99 2.51
N GLU A 37 4.28 -6.97 1.31
CA GLU A 37 2.88 -7.34 1.09
C GLU A 37 2.59 -8.78 1.57
N ASN A 38 3.55 -9.70 1.45
CA ASN A 38 3.38 -11.06 1.97
C ASN A 38 3.23 -11.08 3.49
N LEU A 39 4.01 -10.27 4.18
CA LEU A 39 3.94 -10.13 5.63
C LEU A 39 2.60 -9.53 6.06
N LEU A 40 2.17 -8.45 5.39
CA LEU A 40 0.87 -7.84 5.67
C LEU A 40 -0.27 -8.87 5.50
N TRP A 41 -0.33 -9.58 4.37
CA TRP A 41 -1.40 -10.54 4.12
C TRP A 41 -1.40 -11.68 5.13
N SER A 42 -0.22 -12.14 5.56
CA SER A 42 -0.09 -13.15 6.60
C SER A 42 -0.67 -12.66 7.93
N LYS A 43 -0.33 -11.42 8.34
CA LYS A 43 -0.86 -10.79 9.55
C LYS A 43 -2.37 -10.59 9.49
N LEU A 44 -2.88 -10.00 8.40
CA LEU A 44 -4.31 -9.72 8.24
C LEU A 44 -5.15 -11.01 8.29
N LYS A 45 -4.65 -12.10 7.70
CA LYS A 45 -5.37 -13.40 7.69
C LYS A 45 -5.24 -14.18 8.99
N LYS A 46 -4.13 -14.06 9.72
CA LYS A 46 -3.88 -14.85 10.93
C LYS A 46 -4.35 -14.13 12.18
N ASP A 47 -3.97 -12.88 12.33
CA ASP A 47 -4.09 -12.13 13.58
C ASP A 47 -5.33 -11.22 13.57
N TYR A 48 -5.81 -10.82 12.38
CA TYR A 48 -6.89 -9.83 12.22
C TYR A 48 -8.04 -10.31 11.33
N ALA A 49 -8.22 -11.62 11.14
CA ALA A 49 -9.19 -12.16 10.20
C ALA A 49 -10.63 -11.63 10.42
N SER A 50 -11.03 -11.48 11.69
CA SER A 50 -12.35 -10.97 12.09
C SER A 50 -12.57 -9.49 11.73
N TYR A 51 -11.50 -8.69 11.68
CA TYR A 51 -11.55 -7.27 11.35
C TYR A 51 -11.56 -7.00 9.84
N PHE A 52 -11.14 -7.98 9.03
CA PHE A 52 -11.06 -7.86 7.58
C PHE A 52 -11.94 -8.92 6.87
N PRO A 53 -13.26 -8.99 7.14
CA PRO A 53 -14.14 -10.01 6.57
C PRO A 53 -14.27 -9.91 5.05
N ASN A 54 -14.02 -8.72 4.48
CA ASN A 54 -14.09 -8.45 3.05
C ASN A 54 -12.72 -8.39 2.36
N LEU A 55 -11.66 -8.89 3.00
CA LEU A 55 -10.29 -8.81 2.49
C LEU A 55 -10.20 -9.36 1.06
N ILE A 56 -9.71 -8.53 0.14
CA ILE A 56 -9.50 -8.93 -1.25
C ILE A 56 -8.14 -9.63 -1.43
N ASP A 57 -7.98 -10.26 -2.59
CA ASP A 57 -6.70 -10.84 -2.99
C ASP A 57 -5.60 -9.78 -3.06
N ARG A 58 -4.38 -10.15 -2.64
CA ARG A 58 -3.20 -9.28 -2.64
C ARG A 58 -2.99 -8.58 -3.99
N SER A 59 -3.03 -9.33 -5.08
CA SER A 59 -2.86 -8.76 -6.43
C SER A 59 -3.96 -7.77 -6.82
N ARG A 60 -5.20 -7.96 -6.32
CA ARG A 60 -6.30 -7.00 -6.55
C ARG A 60 -6.09 -5.74 -5.72
N PHE A 61 -5.65 -5.88 -4.46
CA PHE A 61 -5.27 -4.74 -3.64
C PHE A 61 -4.15 -3.94 -4.29
N ASN A 62 -3.03 -4.57 -4.68
CA ASN A 62 -1.89 -3.84 -5.25
C ASN A 62 -2.26 -3.06 -6.51
N ARG A 63 -3.06 -3.67 -7.40
CA ARG A 63 -3.56 -2.98 -8.60
C ARG A 63 -4.39 -1.75 -8.24
N ARG A 64 -5.25 -1.85 -7.22
CA ARG A 64 -6.07 -0.73 -6.76
C ARG A 64 -5.26 0.32 -6.01
N ARG A 65 -4.34 -0.09 -5.12
CA ARG A 65 -3.39 0.79 -4.43
C ARG A 65 -2.61 1.64 -5.43
N LYS A 66 -2.03 1.02 -6.47
CA LYS A 66 -1.31 1.74 -7.53
C LYS A 66 -2.19 2.78 -8.24
N ARG A 67 -3.44 2.44 -8.51
CA ARG A 67 -4.40 3.35 -9.15
C ARG A 67 -4.87 4.48 -8.23
N LEU A 68 -4.95 4.22 -6.93
CA LEU A 68 -5.36 5.17 -5.90
C LEU A 68 -4.19 5.94 -5.28
N ALA A 69 -2.97 5.78 -5.81
CA ALA A 69 -1.77 6.44 -5.31
C ALA A 69 -1.92 7.96 -5.10
N PRO A 70 -2.57 8.74 -5.99
CA PRO A 70 -2.77 10.17 -5.76
C PRO A 70 -3.52 10.48 -4.45
N PHE A 71 -4.57 9.72 -4.14
CA PHE A 71 -5.35 9.90 -2.91
C PHE A 71 -4.59 9.47 -1.66
N ILE A 72 -3.75 8.42 -1.79
CA ILE A 72 -2.90 7.95 -0.70
C ILE A 72 -1.88 9.04 -0.34
N ILE A 73 -1.22 9.61 -1.35
CA ILE A 73 -0.24 10.70 -1.19
C ILE A 73 -0.91 11.93 -0.57
N GLU A 74 -2.08 12.34 -1.07
CA GLU A 74 -2.83 13.48 -0.51
C GLU A 74 -3.14 13.32 0.98
N VAL A 75 -3.57 12.12 1.39
CA VAL A 75 -3.83 11.81 2.81
C VAL A 75 -2.53 11.87 3.62
N GLN A 76 -1.43 11.35 3.09
CA GLN A 76 -0.13 11.36 3.75
C GLN A 76 0.44 12.76 3.90
N GLU A 77 0.35 13.59 2.88
CA GLU A 77 0.74 15.00 2.92
C GLU A 77 -0.09 15.77 3.96
N HIS A 78 -1.40 15.51 4.03
CA HIS A 78 -2.25 16.12 5.04
C HIS A 78 -1.88 15.70 6.46
N ILE A 79 -1.55 14.42 6.67
CA ILE A 79 -1.08 13.93 7.98
C ILE A 79 0.30 14.52 8.30
N SER A 80 1.21 14.54 7.33
CA SER A 80 2.57 15.06 7.46
C SER A 80 2.56 16.56 7.80
N SER A 81 1.75 17.36 7.12
CA SER A 81 1.63 18.81 7.40
C SER A 81 1.11 19.09 8.81
N LYS A 82 0.21 18.24 9.34
CA LYS A 82 -0.25 18.34 10.73
C LYS A 82 0.84 17.96 11.73
N LEU A 83 1.64 16.94 11.42
CA LEU A 83 2.73 16.48 12.28
C LEU A 83 3.93 17.42 12.26
N ALA A 84 4.23 18.06 11.13
CA ALA A 84 5.33 19.02 10.99
C ALA A 84 5.20 20.20 11.97
N ASN A 85 3.96 20.58 12.30
CA ASN A 85 3.66 21.63 13.26
C ASN A 85 3.69 21.16 14.73
N GLN A 86 4.09 19.91 15.02
CA GLN A 86 4.04 19.32 16.37
C GLN A 86 5.42 18.89 16.90
N SER A 87 6.47 18.94 16.09
CA SER A 87 7.80 18.42 16.46
C SER A 87 8.88 19.48 16.29
N GLN A 88 9.73 19.67 17.32
CA GLN A 88 10.85 20.63 17.30
C GLN A 88 12.04 20.14 16.45
N ALA A 89 12.06 18.85 16.10
CA ALA A 89 13.00 18.22 15.18
C ALA A 89 12.29 17.07 14.44
N MET A 90 12.59 16.90 13.15
CA MET A 90 12.09 15.78 12.34
C MET A 90 13.28 14.98 11.81
N ILE A 91 13.19 13.65 11.88
CA ILE A 91 14.19 12.74 11.30
C ILE A 91 13.67 12.28 9.95
N VAL A 92 14.44 12.53 8.89
CA VAL A 92 14.15 12.00 7.56
C VAL A 92 14.76 10.61 7.46
N ASP A 93 13.92 9.57 7.60
CA ASP A 93 14.29 8.22 7.23
C ASP A 93 13.91 8.01 5.77
N SER A 94 14.90 7.85 4.89
CA SER A 94 14.65 7.46 3.50
C SER A 94 15.22 6.07 3.30
N ILE A 95 14.32 5.11 3.08
CA ILE A 95 14.72 3.80 2.59
C ILE A 95 15.33 4.02 1.20
N PRO A 96 16.59 3.59 0.95
CA PRO A 96 17.23 3.81 -0.33
C PRO A 96 16.48 3.08 -1.44
N VAL A 97 16.12 3.79 -2.50
CA VAL A 97 15.59 3.20 -3.74
C VAL A 97 16.70 2.33 -4.36
N PRO A 98 16.51 1.01 -4.57
CA PRO A 98 17.52 0.19 -5.19
C PRO A 98 17.73 0.60 -6.66
N VAL A 99 18.78 1.39 -6.94
CA VAL A 99 19.21 1.74 -8.29
C VAL A 99 20.21 0.70 -8.79
N VAL A 100 19.83 -0.59 -8.82
CA VAL A 100 20.62 -1.61 -9.54
C VAL A 100 19.67 -2.57 -10.26
N LYS A 101 19.64 -2.46 -11.60
CA LYS A 101 19.17 -3.56 -12.46
C LYS A 101 20.29 -4.60 -12.50
N ASN A 102 20.06 -5.78 -11.94
CA ASN A 102 20.98 -6.90 -12.14
C ASN A 102 21.02 -7.22 -13.64
N GLY A 103 22.15 -6.92 -14.29
CA GLY A 103 22.41 -7.32 -15.67
C GLY A 103 22.32 -8.83 -15.78
N LYS A 104 21.55 -9.34 -16.76
CA LYS A 104 21.46 -10.77 -17.03
C LYS A 104 22.86 -11.31 -17.33
N ARG A 105 23.41 -12.14 -16.45
CA ARG A 105 24.63 -12.90 -16.74
C ARG A 105 24.31 -13.89 -17.87
N LYS A 106 24.88 -13.68 -19.06
CA LYS A 106 24.82 -14.66 -20.16
C LYS A 106 25.44 -15.96 -19.65
N LYS A 107 24.69 -17.08 -19.76
CA LYS A 107 25.26 -18.42 -19.54
C LYS A 107 26.29 -18.67 -20.65
N GLY A 108 27.57 -18.72 -20.29
CA GLY A 108 28.59 -19.26 -21.16
C GLY A 108 28.31 -20.74 -21.36
N SER A 109 28.11 -21.13 -22.62
CA SER A 109 28.09 -22.50 -23.11
C SER A 109 29.47 -23.11 -22.90
N ASN A 110 29.56 -24.14 -22.06
CA ASN A 110 30.76 -24.98 -21.98
C ASN A 110 30.80 -25.91 -23.19
N HIS A 111 31.88 -25.77 -23.94
CA HIS A 111 32.37 -26.67 -24.98
C HIS A 111 32.84 -27.97 -24.32
N PHE A 112 32.48 -29.13 -24.89
CA PHE A 112 33.24 -30.36 -24.83
C PHE A 112 33.85 -30.57 -26.20
#